data_AF-A0AAV7UKS6-F1
#
_entry.id   AF-A0AAV7UKS6-F1
#
_cell.length_a   1.000
_cell.length_b   1.000
_cell.length_c   1.000
_cell.angle_alpha   90.00
_cell.angle_beta   90.00
_cell.angle_gamma   90.00
#
_symmetry.space_group_name_H-M   'P 1'
#
loop_
_entity.id
_entity.type
_entity.pdbx_description
1 polymer ?
#
loop_
_entity_poly.entity_id
_entity_poly.type
_entity_poly.pdbx_seq_one_letter_code
_entity_poly.pdbx_strand_id
1 'polypeptide(L)'
;MGTMSATEVQYGRRKGHSRTCSAARPLEDEHPGPLFPNGIDVRQMTVLPKAEWERIRNNLNTLDKEANRICAEKREKEALHQRSKDVVKNWTNTIAGQRQMRLKAKQERDEKEEEEKKRIDLEEAEYQAEKRRQAIESAKTKLYCQNDKIKTFHGALLLTEAIKERGAQIELKNKIEAARKKQDDAQLKRKIEEDTIRDQQKAYQRNMERKKNADDILQQIEEHKHELELLKEEDRKEGAEIQRLTRLYELEMRKFHEVNKKAKEQNMRNYLSYLEDRNFLKALEKQNQEAEDEKIRLFILAKKKMANLKLDKEIEIEREVQKHRDNIGAHLSSQLKQKLDNEDTTIANAVALLEEKTQRELREKEEKLKADLKAIEDHRIEMLKRKEEEAKEEKIKGLQALYAIKQADQVFMFHEKEKVKRREEESKKTQEVHIQQMAERKCKSINEKNAVLKYEKENDEIHALEEEKFQEYAKHVIDSVIKAGGDPHPLVKAAQAGFGGGRGPVYAERGGIRPSYKVKDSSGVELPTYQCNTTQQIKEIYDPCDINQSRKKLGFTW
;
A
#
# COMPACT_ATOMS: atom_id res chain seq x y z
N MET A 1 -29.23 -46.29 15.92
CA MET A 1 -28.31 -47.28 16.55
C MET A 1 -27.89 -46.71 17.90
N GLY A 2 -27.85 -47.51 18.98
CA GLY A 2 -27.49 -47.05 20.33
C GLY A 2 -28.63 -46.33 21.08
N THR A 3 -29.62 -47.02 21.64
CA THR A 3 -29.64 -47.66 22.99
C THR A 3 -29.60 -46.68 24.17
N MET A 4 -30.79 -46.34 24.69
CA MET A 4 -31.00 -45.80 26.04
C MET A 4 -31.95 -46.75 26.77
N SER A 5 -31.48 -47.44 27.80
CA SER A 5 -32.30 -48.42 28.55
C SER A 5 -31.72 -48.69 29.95
N ALA A 6 -32.29 -48.08 30.99
CA ALA A 6 -31.96 -48.35 32.39
C ALA A 6 -33.07 -47.88 33.35
N THR A 7 -34.17 -48.62 33.46
CA THR A 7 -35.14 -48.50 34.57
C THR A 7 -35.70 -49.87 34.91
N GLU A 8 -34.94 -50.62 35.71
CA GLU A 8 -35.37 -51.90 36.28
C GLU A 8 -35.25 -51.83 37.81
N VAL A 9 -36.38 -51.88 38.51
CA VAL A 9 -36.45 -52.04 39.96
C VAL A 9 -37.43 -53.17 40.24
N GLN A 10 -36.91 -54.33 40.64
CA GLN A 10 -37.66 -55.58 40.74
C GLN A 10 -38.51 -55.69 42.02
N TYR A 11 -39.44 -56.63 42.01
CA TYR A 11 -40.43 -56.84 43.07
C TYR A 11 -39.87 -57.44 44.37
N GLY A 12 -40.05 -56.70 45.47
CA GLY A 12 -40.90 -57.14 46.59
C GLY A 12 -40.37 -58.11 47.66
N ARG A 13 -40.81 -57.87 48.91
CA ARG A 13 -41.16 -58.95 49.86
C ARG A 13 -42.16 -58.52 50.94
N ARG A 14 -43.23 -59.31 51.06
CA ARG A 14 -44.20 -59.49 52.16
C ARG A 14 -44.06 -58.58 53.40
N LYS A 15 -45.08 -57.74 53.67
CA LYS A 15 -45.43 -57.35 55.05
C LYS A 15 -46.30 -58.45 55.68
N GLY A 16 -45.84 -59.04 56.78
CA GLY A 16 -46.63 -59.95 57.60
C GLY A 16 -47.59 -59.18 58.52
N HIS A 17 -48.78 -59.72 58.74
CA HIS A 17 -49.72 -59.21 59.73
C HIS A 17 -49.34 -59.72 61.13
N SER A 18 -49.43 -58.87 62.16
CA SER A 18 -49.53 -59.32 63.54
C SER A 18 -50.50 -58.42 64.31
N ARG A 19 -51.45 -59.06 65.01
CA ARG A 19 -52.41 -58.44 65.92
C ARG A 19 -52.18 -59.08 67.28
N THR A 20 -52.02 -58.28 68.33
CA THR A 20 -52.39 -58.68 69.70
C THR A 20 -52.55 -57.46 70.62
N CYS A 21 -53.66 -57.45 71.36
CA CYS A 21 -53.77 -56.98 72.74
C CYS A 21 -53.12 -55.63 73.12
N SER A 22 -53.77 -54.51 72.80
CA SER A 22 -53.72 -53.32 73.65
C SER A 22 -54.75 -53.46 74.79
N ALA A 23 -54.28 -53.65 76.02
CA ALA A 23 -55.12 -53.76 77.22
C ALA A 23 -54.52 -52.94 78.39
N ALA A 24 -55.40 -52.51 79.30
CA ALA A 24 -55.10 -51.74 80.52
C ALA A 24 -54.40 -50.37 80.34
N ARG A 25 -55.20 -49.30 80.41
CA ARG A 25 -54.82 -48.11 81.18
C ARG A 25 -55.10 -48.39 82.66
N PRO A 26 -54.32 -47.81 83.59
CA PRO A 26 -54.86 -47.25 84.84
C PRO A 26 -55.31 -45.81 84.61
N LEU A 27 -56.35 -45.38 85.31
CA LEU A 27 -56.56 -43.96 85.65
C LEU A 27 -55.87 -43.69 86.99
N GLU A 28 -55.59 -42.42 87.28
CA GLU A 28 -55.65 -41.91 88.66
C GLU A 28 -56.92 -41.05 88.78
N ASP A 29 -57.48 -40.99 89.97
CA ASP A 29 -58.83 -40.46 90.23
C ASP A 29 -58.84 -38.98 90.62
N GLU A 30 -59.76 -38.20 90.05
CA GLU A 30 -60.39 -37.08 90.75
C GLU A 30 -61.93 -37.19 90.65
N HIS A 31 -62.56 -37.15 91.82
CA HIS A 31 -64.01 -37.13 92.03
C HIS A 31 -64.49 -35.67 92.26
N PRO A 32 -65.82 -35.37 92.36
CA PRO A 32 -67.01 -36.15 91.97
C PRO A 32 -68.02 -35.38 91.10
N GLY A 33 -68.93 -36.12 90.44
CA GLY A 33 -70.20 -35.59 89.93
C GLY A 33 -71.30 -36.65 90.10
N PRO A 34 -72.27 -36.49 91.02
CA PRO A 34 -73.14 -37.60 91.42
C PRO A 34 -74.35 -37.78 90.50
N LEU A 35 -74.42 -38.94 89.83
CA LEU A 35 -75.66 -39.49 89.26
C LEU A 35 -75.81 -40.96 89.71
N PHE A 36 -76.50 -41.16 90.83
CA PHE A 36 -76.90 -42.48 91.30
C PHE A 36 -78.26 -42.88 90.71
N PRO A 37 -78.39 -44.10 90.17
CA PRO A 37 -79.64 -44.83 90.16
C PRO A 37 -79.57 -46.11 91.03
N ASN A 38 -80.73 -46.54 91.54
CA ASN A 38 -81.01 -47.82 92.21
C ASN A 38 -80.46 -47.96 93.65
N GLY A 39 -81.34 -47.76 94.65
CA GLY A 39 -81.04 -48.03 96.05
C GLY A 39 -81.41 -49.46 96.49
N ILE A 40 -80.55 -50.08 97.31
CA ILE A 40 -80.76 -51.36 98.01
C ILE A 40 -80.16 -51.21 99.42
N ASP A 41 -80.81 -51.78 100.46
CA ASP A 41 -80.41 -51.63 101.88
C ASP A 41 -79.25 -52.56 102.28
N VAL A 42 -78.46 -52.16 103.29
CA VAL A 42 -77.08 -52.61 103.51
C VAL A 42 -76.83 -53.05 104.96
N ARG A 43 -77.29 -54.25 105.34
CA ARG A 43 -77.21 -54.76 106.74
C ARG A 43 -76.56 -56.14 106.95
N GLN A 44 -75.85 -56.71 105.98
CA GLN A 44 -75.25 -58.06 106.10
C GLN A 44 -73.88 -58.23 105.40
N MET A 45 -72.75 -57.88 106.06
CA MET A 45 -71.39 -58.37 105.70
C MET A 45 -70.40 -58.28 106.87
N THR A 46 -69.27 -59.01 106.78
CA THR A 46 -68.19 -59.09 107.78
C THR A 46 -66.82 -58.97 107.08
N VAL A 47 -65.79 -58.41 107.75
CA VAL A 47 -64.56 -57.91 107.11
C VAL A 47 -63.28 -58.63 107.57
N LEU A 48 -62.30 -58.80 106.68
CA LEU A 48 -61.01 -59.47 106.90
C LEU A 48 -59.83 -58.46 107.01
N PRO A 49 -58.80 -58.68 107.87
CA PRO A 49 -57.68 -57.75 108.02
C PRO A 49 -56.68 -57.69 106.85
N LYS A 50 -56.16 -56.50 106.56
CA LYS A 50 -55.24 -56.20 105.43
C LYS A 50 -53.90 -56.98 105.46
N ALA A 51 -53.33 -57.20 106.65
CA ALA A 51 -51.97 -57.73 106.78
C ALA A 51 -51.79 -59.16 106.22
N GLU A 52 -52.79 -60.02 106.38
CA GLU A 52 -52.75 -61.38 105.83
C GLU A 52 -52.80 -61.41 104.30
N TRP A 53 -53.51 -60.47 103.68
CA TRP A 53 -53.53 -60.35 102.22
C TRP A 53 -52.15 -59.96 101.67
N GLU A 54 -51.48 -58.98 102.28
CA GLU A 54 -50.12 -58.59 101.85
C GLU A 54 -49.08 -59.69 102.08
N ARG A 55 -49.26 -60.55 103.10
CA ARG A 55 -48.44 -61.77 103.31
C ARG A 55 -48.64 -62.80 102.20
N ILE A 56 -49.89 -63.15 101.90
CA ILE A 56 -50.24 -64.12 100.85
C ILE A 56 -49.72 -63.64 99.47
N ARG A 57 -49.96 -62.37 99.14
CA ARG A 57 -49.51 -61.75 97.88
C ARG A 57 -47.98 -61.78 97.71
N ASN A 58 -47.22 -61.60 98.79
CA ASN A 58 -45.75 -61.55 98.70
C ASN A 58 -45.08 -62.92 98.49
N ASN A 59 -45.67 -63.99 99.02
CA ASN A 59 -45.14 -65.35 98.88
C ASN A 59 -45.34 -65.92 97.47
N LEU A 60 -46.47 -65.60 96.82
CA LEU A 60 -46.76 -66.00 95.44
C LEU A 60 -45.78 -65.35 94.44
N ASN A 61 -45.38 -64.10 94.68
CA ASN A 61 -44.60 -63.29 93.76
C ASN A 61 -43.07 -63.47 93.91
N THR A 62 -42.60 -64.67 94.23
CA THR A 62 -41.16 -64.96 94.44
C THR A 62 -40.42 -65.19 93.12
N LEU A 63 -40.92 -66.07 92.25
CA LEU A 63 -40.33 -66.35 90.93
C LEU A 63 -40.27 -65.11 90.04
N ASP A 64 -41.28 -64.25 90.08
CA ASP A 64 -41.30 -62.99 89.33
C ASP A 64 -40.18 -62.04 89.75
N LYS A 65 -39.79 -62.04 91.04
CA LYS A 65 -38.68 -61.20 91.53
C LYS A 65 -37.35 -61.70 90.96
N GLU A 66 -37.15 -63.00 90.81
CA GLU A 66 -35.94 -63.57 90.20
C GLU A 66 -35.87 -63.33 88.69
N ALA A 67 -36.99 -63.54 87.98
CA ALA A 67 -37.09 -63.25 86.55
C ALA A 67 -36.81 -61.76 86.24
N ASN A 68 -37.30 -60.84 87.08
CA ASN A 68 -37.02 -59.42 86.96
C ASN A 68 -35.55 -59.07 87.24
N ARG A 69 -34.88 -59.73 88.19
CA ARG A 69 -33.43 -59.54 88.44
C ARG A 69 -32.59 -59.97 87.23
N ILE A 70 -32.88 -61.14 86.66
CA ILE A 70 -32.18 -61.63 85.45
C ILE A 70 -32.39 -60.68 84.26
N CYS A 71 -33.59 -60.12 84.11
CA CYS A 71 -33.88 -59.11 83.09
C CYS A 71 -33.17 -57.77 83.34
N ALA A 72 -33.04 -57.34 84.59
CA ALA A 72 -32.28 -56.14 84.96
C ALA A 72 -30.78 -56.33 84.64
N GLU A 73 -30.18 -57.44 85.06
CA GLU A 73 -28.77 -57.75 84.76
C GLU A 73 -28.47 -57.78 83.26
N LYS A 74 -29.38 -58.32 82.43
CA LYS A 74 -29.23 -58.31 80.96
C LYS A 74 -29.23 -56.88 80.42
N ARG A 75 -30.17 -56.02 80.86
CA ARG A 75 -30.22 -54.60 80.48
C ARG A 75 -28.96 -53.85 80.92
N GLU A 76 -28.43 -54.14 82.11
CA GLU A 76 -27.17 -53.56 82.59
C GLU A 76 -25.97 -54.00 81.75
N LYS A 77 -25.87 -55.29 81.42
CA LYS A 77 -24.83 -55.84 80.53
C LYS A 77 -24.92 -55.23 79.12
N GLU A 78 -26.13 -55.04 78.58
CA GLU A 78 -26.35 -54.35 77.30
C GLU A 78 -25.97 -52.86 77.36
N ALA A 79 -26.35 -52.15 78.43
CA ALA A 79 -25.99 -50.74 78.64
C ALA A 79 -24.47 -50.55 78.82
N LEU A 80 -23.79 -51.45 79.54
CA LEU A 80 -22.34 -51.47 79.66
C LEU A 80 -21.66 -51.78 78.32
N HIS A 81 -22.22 -52.67 77.51
CA HIS A 81 -21.72 -52.96 76.17
C HIS A 81 -21.90 -51.77 75.20
N GLN A 82 -23.00 -51.03 75.30
CA GLN A 82 -23.21 -49.77 74.57
C GLN A 82 -22.18 -48.71 75.00
N ARG A 83 -22.06 -48.43 76.31
CA ARG A 83 -21.03 -47.52 76.86
C ARG A 83 -19.61 -47.89 76.42
N SER A 84 -19.27 -49.18 76.43
CA SER A 84 -17.98 -49.68 75.96
C SER A 84 -17.77 -49.42 74.46
N LYS A 85 -18.78 -49.68 73.62
CA LYS A 85 -18.75 -49.33 72.20
C LYS A 85 -18.57 -47.82 71.98
N ASP A 86 -19.25 -46.98 72.76
CA ASP A 86 -19.19 -45.52 72.61
C ASP A 86 -17.83 -44.94 73.02
N VAL A 87 -17.18 -45.50 74.04
CA VAL A 87 -15.78 -45.20 74.37
C VAL A 87 -14.84 -45.63 73.22
N VAL A 88 -15.00 -46.86 72.71
CA VAL A 88 -14.13 -47.41 71.65
C VAL A 88 -14.31 -46.73 70.29
N LYS A 89 -15.49 -46.18 69.96
CA LYS A 89 -15.71 -45.36 68.74
C LYS A 89 -14.71 -44.21 68.62
N ASN A 90 -14.33 -43.62 69.75
CA ASN A 90 -13.44 -42.45 69.81
C ASN A 90 -11.95 -42.84 69.91
N TRP A 91 -11.61 -44.13 69.94
CA TRP A 91 -10.23 -44.60 70.00
C TRP A 91 -9.57 -44.64 68.62
N THR A 92 -8.82 -43.58 68.31
CA THR A 92 -8.00 -43.42 67.09
C THR A 92 -7.04 -44.58 66.83
N ASN A 93 -6.51 -45.20 67.89
CA ASN A 93 -5.55 -46.31 67.83
C ASN A 93 -6.18 -47.68 67.50
N THR A 94 -7.49 -47.77 67.28
CA THR A 94 -8.13 -48.99 66.76
C THR A 94 -7.81 -49.20 65.28
N ILE A 95 -7.81 -50.44 64.80
CA ILE A 95 -7.62 -50.75 63.36
C ILE A 95 -8.66 -50.02 62.49
N ALA A 96 -9.89 -49.87 62.99
CA ALA A 96 -10.95 -49.10 62.33
C ALA A 96 -10.62 -47.59 62.30
N GLY A 97 -10.21 -47.01 63.43
CA GLY A 97 -9.80 -45.60 63.52
C GLY A 97 -8.61 -45.29 62.62
N GLN A 98 -7.56 -46.11 62.65
CA GLN A 98 -6.41 -45.97 61.75
C GLN A 98 -6.80 -46.09 60.26
N ARG A 99 -7.73 -46.98 59.91
CA ARG A 99 -8.25 -47.07 58.53
C ARG A 99 -9.03 -45.82 58.13
N GLN A 100 -9.86 -45.28 59.03
CA GLN A 100 -10.57 -44.01 58.79
C GLN A 100 -9.59 -42.82 58.64
N MET A 101 -8.56 -42.72 59.48
CA MET A 101 -7.53 -41.68 59.37
C MET A 101 -6.74 -41.81 58.06
N ARG A 102 -6.40 -43.02 57.61
CA ARG A 102 -5.76 -43.23 56.29
C ARG A 102 -6.67 -42.88 55.12
N LEU A 103 -7.99 -43.06 55.25
CA LEU A 103 -8.97 -42.66 54.23
C LEU A 103 -9.10 -41.13 54.19
N LYS A 104 -9.29 -40.47 55.34
CA LYS A 104 -9.31 -39.01 55.44
C LYS A 104 -8.02 -38.37 54.91
N ALA A 105 -6.85 -38.83 55.35
CA ALA A 105 -5.56 -38.36 54.84
C ALA A 105 -5.27 -38.77 53.38
N LYS A 106 -6.10 -39.62 52.75
CA LYS A 106 -6.11 -39.78 51.29
C LYS A 106 -7.02 -38.73 50.66
N GLN A 107 -8.26 -38.57 51.15
CA GLN A 107 -9.21 -37.54 50.69
C GLN A 107 -8.59 -36.14 50.76
N GLU A 108 -7.98 -35.76 51.89
CA GLU A 108 -7.28 -34.47 52.09
C GLU A 108 -6.04 -34.27 51.20
N ARG A 109 -5.57 -35.31 50.48
CA ARG A 109 -4.51 -35.21 49.45
C ARG A 109 -5.12 -35.19 48.06
N ASP A 110 -6.03 -36.11 47.77
CA ASP A 110 -6.81 -36.14 46.54
C ASP A 110 -7.49 -34.77 46.30
N GLU A 111 -8.08 -34.17 47.32
CA GLU A 111 -8.71 -32.84 47.30
C GLU A 111 -7.70 -31.72 46.99
N LYS A 112 -6.51 -31.74 47.60
CA LYS A 112 -5.45 -30.75 47.35
C LYS A 112 -4.85 -30.90 45.96
N GLU A 113 -4.61 -32.12 45.50
CA GLU A 113 -4.16 -32.40 44.13
C GLU A 113 -5.19 -31.92 43.09
N GLU A 114 -6.49 -32.04 43.39
CA GLU A 114 -7.56 -31.48 42.55
C GLU A 114 -7.70 -29.95 42.66
N GLU A 115 -7.37 -29.33 43.79
CA GLU A 115 -7.28 -27.86 43.92
C GLU A 115 -6.07 -27.29 43.17
N GLU A 116 -4.92 -27.96 43.21
CA GLU A 116 -3.72 -27.61 42.45
C GLU A 116 -3.96 -27.74 40.94
N LYS A 117 -4.62 -28.81 40.48
CA LYS A 117 -5.03 -28.95 39.07
C LYS A 117 -5.97 -27.83 38.62
N LYS A 118 -7.02 -27.53 39.39
CA LYS A 118 -7.95 -26.42 39.08
C LYS A 118 -7.24 -25.07 39.02
N ARG A 119 -6.22 -24.85 39.86
CA ARG A 119 -5.37 -23.66 39.76
C ARG A 119 -4.57 -23.63 38.46
N ILE A 120 -3.93 -24.73 38.08
CA ILE A 120 -3.18 -24.83 36.81
C ILE A 120 -4.11 -24.64 35.61
N ASP A 121 -5.31 -25.21 35.64
CA ASP A 121 -6.33 -25.03 34.59
C ASP A 121 -6.77 -23.56 34.46
N LEU A 122 -6.91 -22.84 35.58
CA LEU A 122 -7.22 -21.40 35.60
C LEU A 122 -6.04 -20.55 35.09
N GLU A 123 -4.82 -20.83 35.57
CA GLU A 123 -3.59 -20.11 35.20
C GLU A 123 -3.28 -20.30 33.69
N GLU A 124 -3.46 -21.51 33.13
CA GLU A 124 -3.34 -21.77 31.70
C GLU A 124 -4.50 -21.16 30.90
N ALA A 125 -5.74 -21.16 31.42
CA ALA A 125 -6.87 -20.49 30.77
C ALA A 125 -6.68 -18.97 30.67
N GLU A 126 -6.15 -18.32 31.72
CA GLU A 126 -5.77 -16.91 31.71
C GLU A 126 -4.64 -16.65 30.71
N TYR A 127 -3.59 -17.48 30.71
CA TYR A 127 -2.47 -17.36 29.78
C TYR A 127 -2.87 -17.54 28.31
N GLN A 128 -3.79 -18.46 28.01
CA GLN A 128 -4.33 -18.65 26.66
C GLN A 128 -5.31 -17.55 26.26
N ALA A 129 -6.08 -17.00 27.21
CA ALA A 129 -6.92 -15.82 27.00
C ALA A 129 -6.07 -14.57 26.72
N GLU A 130 -4.96 -14.37 27.44
CA GLU A 130 -3.94 -13.35 27.19
C GLU A 130 -3.30 -13.51 25.80
N LYS A 131 -2.82 -14.70 25.44
CA LYS A 131 -2.29 -14.97 24.08
C LYS A 131 -3.32 -14.63 23.00
N ARG A 132 -4.59 -15.01 23.21
CA ARG A 132 -5.69 -14.67 22.30
C ARG A 132 -5.95 -13.16 22.24
N ARG A 133 -5.89 -12.45 23.37
CA ARG A 133 -5.97 -10.97 23.43
C ARG A 133 -4.83 -10.34 22.61
N GLN A 134 -3.59 -10.71 22.88
CA GLN A 134 -2.41 -10.18 22.18
C GLN A 134 -2.45 -10.47 20.68
N ALA A 135 -2.91 -11.66 20.26
CA ALA A 135 -3.11 -11.99 18.86
C ALA A 135 -4.20 -11.12 18.19
N ILE A 136 -5.33 -10.90 18.88
CA ILE A 136 -6.42 -10.02 18.42
C ILE A 136 -5.96 -8.57 18.35
N GLU A 137 -5.19 -8.09 19.32
CA GLU A 137 -4.62 -6.73 19.33
C GLU A 137 -3.61 -6.54 18.20
N SER A 138 -2.69 -7.49 18.01
CA SER A 138 -1.76 -7.50 16.87
C SER A 138 -2.51 -7.48 15.53
N ALA A 139 -3.61 -8.22 15.40
CA ALA A 139 -4.46 -8.20 14.22
C ALA A 139 -5.18 -6.85 14.04
N LYS A 140 -5.73 -6.26 15.10
CA LYS A 140 -6.35 -4.92 15.07
C LYS A 140 -5.35 -3.85 14.63
N THR A 141 -4.13 -3.83 15.18
CA THR A 141 -3.08 -2.89 14.76
C THR A 141 -2.70 -3.07 13.29
N LYS A 142 -2.57 -4.32 12.82
CA LYS A 142 -2.30 -4.61 11.40
C LYS A 142 -3.42 -4.12 10.48
N LEU A 143 -4.68 -4.38 10.83
CA LEU A 143 -5.85 -3.91 10.07
C LEU A 143 -5.94 -2.37 10.06
N TYR A 144 -5.69 -1.71 11.19
CA TYR A 144 -5.63 -0.25 11.31
C TYR A 144 -4.55 0.34 10.39
N CYS A 145 -3.33 -0.20 10.40
CA CYS A 145 -2.26 0.20 9.49
C CYS A 145 -2.51 -0.20 8.02
N GLN A 146 -3.41 -1.15 7.75
CA GLN A 146 -3.83 -1.53 6.40
C GLN A 146 -4.92 -0.62 5.80
N ASN A 147 -5.53 0.28 6.57
CA ASN A 147 -6.44 1.30 6.05
C ASN A 147 -5.66 2.35 5.22
N ASP A 148 -6.09 2.60 4.00
CA ASP A 148 -5.40 3.49 3.05
C ASP A 148 -5.28 4.94 3.53
N LYS A 149 -6.19 5.42 4.39
CA LYS A 149 -6.07 6.75 5.00
C LYS A 149 -4.89 6.81 5.97
N ILE A 150 -4.68 5.73 6.73
CA ILE A 150 -3.58 5.62 7.70
C ILE A 150 -2.24 5.40 6.98
N LYS A 151 -2.20 4.58 5.91
CA LYS A 151 -1.02 4.51 5.02
C LYS A 151 -0.66 5.89 4.47
N THR A 152 -1.65 6.64 3.99
CA THR A 152 -1.47 8.00 3.46
C THR A 152 -0.88 8.94 4.52
N PHE A 153 -1.40 8.87 5.75
CA PHE A 153 -0.93 9.68 6.88
C PHE A 153 0.47 9.28 7.37
N HIS A 154 0.80 7.99 7.41
CA HIS A 154 2.15 7.50 7.70
C HIS A 154 3.15 7.87 6.60
N GLY A 155 2.74 7.87 5.32
CA GLY A 155 3.55 8.40 4.22
C GLY A 155 3.82 9.91 4.36
N ALA A 156 2.85 10.68 4.85
CA ALA A 156 3.04 12.08 5.20
C ALA A 156 3.98 12.28 6.41
N LEU A 157 3.91 11.41 7.43
CA LEU A 157 4.84 11.43 8.57
C LEU A 157 6.29 11.15 8.16
N LEU A 158 6.50 10.18 7.25
CA LEU A 158 7.82 9.93 6.67
C LEU A 158 8.33 11.15 5.89
N LEU A 159 7.43 11.87 5.19
CA LEU A 159 7.79 13.11 4.50
C LEU A 159 8.16 14.25 5.46
N THR A 160 7.52 14.38 6.63
CA THR A 160 7.91 15.42 7.62
C THR A 160 9.31 15.19 8.18
N GLU A 161 9.67 13.94 8.48
CA GLU A 161 11.05 13.61 8.91
C GLU A 161 12.05 13.77 7.76
N ALA A 162 11.71 13.40 6.52
CA ALA A 162 12.57 13.65 5.35
C ALA A 162 12.81 15.15 5.08
N ILE A 163 11.81 16.02 5.31
CA ILE A 163 11.96 17.49 5.22
C ILE A 163 12.90 18.01 6.32
N LYS A 164 12.77 17.49 7.54
CA LYS A 164 13.61 17.84 8.71
C LYS A 164 15.07 17.39 8.53
N GLU A 165 15.30 16.17 8.07
CA GLU A 165 16.63 15.70 7.64
C GLU A 165 17.21 16.58 6.51
N ARG A 166 16.38 16.97 5.53
CA ARG A 166 16.81 17.82 4.43
C ARG A 166 17.21 19.23 4.91
N GLY A 167 16.53 19.77 5.90
CA GLY A 167 16.92 21.00 6.61
C GLY A 167 18.32 20.87 7.22
N ALA A 168 18.57 19.81 7.98
CA ALA A 168 19.87 19.52 8.59
C ALA A 168 20.99 19.33 7.54
N GLN A 169 20.70 18.67 6.41
CA GLN A 169 21.64 18.55 5.29
C GLN A 169 22.01 19.92 4.68
N ILE A 170 21.03 20.82 4.52
CA ILE A 170 21.25 22.17 3.98
C ILE A 170 22.08 23.00 4.97
N GLU A 171 21.78 22.94 6.28
CA GLU A 171 22.60 23.57 7.30
C GLU A 171 24.05 23.07 7.29
N LEU A 172 24.26 21.75 7.21
CA LEU A 172 25.59 21.15 7.15
C LEU A 172 26.36 21.60 5.91
N LYS A 173 25.71 21.62 4.74
CA LYS A 173 26.29 22.15 3.49
C LYS A 173 26.71 23.61 3.65
N ASN A 174 25.84 24.46 4.21
CA ASN A 174 26.11 25.87 4.42
C ASN A 174 27.29 26.09 5.41
N LYS A 175 27.38 25.29 6.47
CA LYS A 175 28.50 25.29 7.44
C LYS A 175 29.81 24.88 6.76
N ILE A 176 29.80 23.87 5.89
CA ILE A 176 30.96 23.44 5.09
C ILE A 176 31.40 24.52 4.09
N GLU A 177 30.48 25.14 3.35
CA GLU A 177 30.80 26.23 2.42
C GLU A 177 31.37 27.46 3.13
N ALA A 178 30.83 27.82 4.30
CA ALA A 178 31.37 28.91 5.12
C ALA A 178 32.77 28.59 5.67
N ALA A 179 33.05 27.34 6.03
CA ALA A 179 34.38 26.90 6.45
C ALA A 179 35.39 26.94 5.29
N ARG A 180 35.00 26.48 4.09
CA ARG A 180 35.84 26.55 2.88
C ARG A 180 36.18 27.99 2.51
N LYS A 181 35.19 28.89 2.43
CA LYS A 181 35.43 30.31 2.15
C LYS A 181 36.44 30.94 3.13
N LYS A 182 36.32 30.67 4.44
CA LYS A 182 37.29 31.13 5.44
C LYS A 182 38.70 30.56 5.23
N GLN A 183 38.82 29.32 4.76
CA GLN A 183 40.10 28.69 4.43
C GLN A 183 40.70 29.29 3.16
N ASP A 184 39.89 29.55 2.15
CA ASP A 184 40.30 30.16 0.88
C ASP A 184 40.74 31.62 1.09
N ASP A 185 39.98 32.41 1.87
CA ASP A 185 40.32 33.77 2.31
C ASP A 185 41.66 33.80 3.07
N ALA A 186 41.91 32.81 3.93
CA ALA A 186 43.15 32.71 4.69
C ALA A 186 44.35 32.32 3.80
N GLN A 187 44.15 31.46 2.80
CA GLN A 187 45.18 31.15 1.80
C GLN A 187 45.49 32.35 0.90
N LEU A 188 44.46 33.11 0.50
CA LEU A 188 44.62 34.31 -0.31
C LEU A 188 45.42 35.38 0.44
N LYS A 189 45.12 35.61 1.73
CA LYS A 189 45.89 36.53 2.59
C LYS A 189 47.36 36.12 2.69
N ARG A 190 47.66 34.83 2.95
CA ARG A 190 49.05 34.33 2.98
C ARG A 190 49.79 34.57 1.66
N LYS A 191 49.15 34.32 0.50
CA LYS A 191 49.75 34.60 -0.81
C LYS A 191 50.05 36.09 -1.00
N ILE A 192 49.12 36.97 -0.61
CA ILE A 192 49.33 38.42 -0.66
C ILE A 192 50.48 38.85 0.27
N GLU A 193 50.60 38.27 1.46
CA GLU A 193 51.72 38.50 2.39
C GLU A 193 53.06 38.00 1.80
N GLU A 194 53.10 36.78 1.26
CA GLU A 194 54.28 36.20 0.59
C GLU A 194 54.73 37.02 -0.62
N ASP A 195 53.80 37.45 -1.47
CA ASP A 195 54.08 38.28 -2.65
C ASP A 195 54.57 39.69 -2.22
N THR A 196 53.97 40.26 -1.18
CA THR A 196 54.40 41.55 -0.59
C THR A 196 55.84 41.46 -0.06
N ILE A 197 56.17 40.39 0.69
CA ILE A 197 57.53 40.14 1.19
C ILE A 197 58.51 39.94 0.02
N ARG A 198 58.11 39.19 -1.02
CA ARG A 198 58.95 38.95 -2.20
C ARG A 198 59.26 40.24 -2.96
N ASP A 199 58.29 41.15 -3.10
CA ASP A 199 58.50 42.43 -3.77
C ASP A 199 59.27 43.44 -2.90
N GLN A 200 59.12 43.41 -1.57
CA GLN A 200 60.02 44.11 -0.64
C GLN A 200 61.47 43.63 -0.78
N GLN A 201 61.70 42.31 -0.87
CA GLN A 201 63.04 41.74 -1.09
C GLN A 201 63.64 42.17 -2.44
N LYS A 202 62.87 42.12 -3.54
CA LYS A 202 63.31 42.65 -4.86
C LYS A 202 63.58 44.16 -4.82
N ALA A 203 62.82 44.94 -4.04
CA ALA A 203 63.05 46.37 -3.88
C ALA A 203 64.35 46.65 -3.09
N TYR A 204 64.60 45.87 -2.04
CA TYR A 204 65.84 45.92 -1.26
C TYR A 204 67.07 45.54 -2.10
N GLN A 205 67.01 44.44 -2.86
CA GLN A 205 68.08 44.01 -3.78
C GLN A 205 68.43 45.11 -4.79
N ARG A 206 67.43 45.63 -5.51
CA ARG A 206 67.62 46.76 -6.45
C ARG A 206 68.18 48.03 -5.80
N ASN A 207 67.91 48.25 -4.51
CA ASN A 207 68.49 49.37 -3.76
C ASN A 207 69.97 49.12 -3.40
N MET A 208 70.32 47.89 -3.02
CA MET A 208 71.70 47.50 -2.73
C MET A 208 72.57 47.47 -4.00
N GLU A 209 72.02 47.03 -5.14
CA GLU A 209 72.66 47.11 -6.45
C GLU A 209 72.92 48.57 -6.85
N ARG A 210 71.92 49.45 -6.72
CA ARG A 210 72.11 50.90 -6.97
C ARG A 210 73.17 51.54 -6.09
N LYS A 211 73.29 51.11 -4.83
CA LYS A 211 74.36 51.58 -3.92
C LYS A 211 75.73 51.14 -4.43
N LYS A 212 75.92 49.83 -4.65
CA LYS A 212 77.18 49.29 -5.19
C LYS A 212 77.60 50.01 -6.47
N ASN A 213 76.71 50.11 -7.45
CA ASN A 213 77.00 50.81 -8.70
C ASN A 213 77.38 52.28 -8.49
N ALA A 214 76.85 52.97 -7.46
CA ALA A 214 77.23 54.33 -7.12
C ALA A 214 78.60 54.39 -6.41
N ASP A 215 78.88 53.42 -5.54
CA ASP A 215 80.19 53.27 -4.87
C ASP A 215 81.30 52.95 -5.90
N ASP A 216 81.01 52.06 -6.88
CA ASP A 216 81.90 51.71 -8.00
C ASP A 216 82.16 52.92 -8.92
N ILE A 217 81.13 53.72 -9.23
CA ILE A 217 81.27 54.97 -10.01
C ILE A 217 82.10 56.01 -9.25
N LEU A 218 81.97 56.09 -7.92
CA LEU A 218 82.81 56.98 -7.10
C LEU A 218 84.28 56.56 -7.16
N GLN A 219 84.59 55.27 -7.10
CA GLN A 219 85.95 54.75 -7.26
C GLN A 219 86.53 55.09 -8.64
N GLN A 220 85.79 54.87 -9.73
CA GLN A 220 86.22 55.26 -11.09
C GLN A 220 86.49 56.77 -11.23
N ILE A 221 85.72 57.61 -10.53
CA ILE A 221 85.93 59.06 -10.49
C ILE A 221 87.18 59.44 -9.67
N GLU A 222 87.60 58.63 -8.70
CA GLU A 222 88.86 58.82 -7.96
C GLU A 222 90.07 58.31 -8.74
N GLU A 223 89.96 57.16 -9.41
CA GLU A 223 90.96 56.62 -10.33
C GLU A 223 91.27 57.61 -11.47
N HIS A 224 90.26 58.09 -12.19
CA HIS A 224 90.45 59.07 -13.26
C HIS A 224 91.02 60.41 -12.76
N LYS A 225 90.75 60.84 -11.51
CA LYS A 225 91.43 62.03 -10.94
C LYS A 225 92.91 61.76 -10.75
N HIS A 226 93.28 60.57 -10.25
CA HIS A 226 94.67 60.21 -10.03
C HIS A 226 95.45 60.05 -11.35
N GLU A 227 94.84 59.44 -12.38
CA GLU A 227 95.40 59.43 -13.74
C GLU A 227 95.63 60.86 -14.27
N LEU A 228 94.66 61.75 -14.09
CA LEU A 228 94.77 63.17 -14.46
C LEU A 228 95.79 63.96 -13.61
N GLU A 229 96.24 63.44 -12.47
CA GLU A 229 97.33 64.02 -11.67
C GLU A 229 98.69 63.50 -12.13
N LEU A 230 98.79 62.20 -12.43
CA LEU A 230 99.98 61.57 -13.00
C LEU A 230 100.34 62.17 -14.37
N LEU A 231 99.36 62.34 -15.27
CA LEU A 231 99.56 62.96 -16.59
C LEU A 231 100.14 64.39 -16.48
N LYS A 232 99.64 65.21 -15.54
CA LYS A 232 100.19 66.56 -15.31
C LYS A 232 101.65 66.54 -14.83
N GLU A 233 102.02 65.52 -14.06
CA GLU A 233 103.40 65.30 -13.65
C GLU A 233 104.27 64.72 -14.77
N GLU A 234 103.69 64.13 -15.82
CA GLU A 234 104.40 63.72 -17.03
C GLU A 234 104.58 64.89 -18.00
N ASP A 235 103.52 65.67 -18.29
CA ASP A 235 103.57 66.96 -19.02
C ASP A 235 104.68 67.87 -18.44
N ARG A 236 104.80 67.92 -17.11
CA ARG A 236 105.80 68.73 -16.40
C ARG A 236 107.23 68.23 -16.59
N LYS A 237 107.44 66.91 -16.77
CA LYS A 237 108.74 66.31 -17.07
C LYS A 237 109.10 66.53 -18.54
N GLU A 238 108.17 66.28 -19.46
CA GLU A 238 108.39 66.51 -20.90
C GLU A 238 108.71 67.98 -21.18
N GLY A 239 107.94 68.91 -20.62
CA GLY A 239 108.19 70.35 -20.75
C GLY A 239 109.57 70.79 -20.21
N ALA A 240 110.13 70.08 -19.22
CA ALA A 240 111.48 70.33 -18.73
C ALA A 240 112.57 69.77 -19.65
N GLU A 241 112.39 68.56 -20.19
CA GLU A 241 113.35 67.96 -21.12
C GLU A 241 113.34 68.65 -22.49
N ILE A 242 112.19 69.12 -22.98
CA ILE A 242 112.08 69.97 -24.17
C ILE A 242 112.92 71.25 -24.01
N GLN A 243 112.83 71.94 -22.85
CA GLN A 243 113.66 73.11 -22.56
C GLN A 243 115.16 72.78 -22.54
N ARG A 244 115.55 71.59 -22.05
CA ARG A 244 116.94 71.13 -22.05
C ARG A 244 117.44 70.86 -23.47
N LEU A 245 116.63 70.21 -24.31
CA LEU A 245 116.92 69.93 -25.72
C LEU A 245 117.04 71.22 -26.54
N THR A 246 116.17 72.22 -26.31
CA THR A 246 116.29 73.54 -26.96
C THR A 246 117.63 74.20 -26.64
N ARG A 247 118.07 74.19 -25.38
CA ARG A 247 119.38 74.74 -24.96
C ARG A 247 120.57 74.00 -25.57
N LEU A 248 120.46 72.69 -25.78
CA LEU A 248 121.48 71.90 -26.47
C LEU A 248 121.57 72.30 -27.96
N TYR A 249 120.43 72.36 -28.65
CA TYR A 249 120.35 72.76 -30.06
C TYR A 249 120.93 74.17 -30.31
N GLU A 250 120.65 75.14 -29.43
CA GLU A 250 121.27 76.47 -29.51
C GLU A 250 122.81 76.43 -29.45
N LEU A 251 123.39 75.56 -28.61
CA LEU A 251 124.85 75.42 -28.49
C LEU A 251 125.46 74.73 -29.72
N GLU A 252 124.76 73.77 -30.32
CA GLU A 252 125.18 73.12 -31.55
C GLU A 252 125.12 74.08 -32.74
N MET A 253 124.06 74.89 -32.86
CA MET A 253 123.95 75.92 -33.91
C MET A 253 125.05 76.97 -33.82
N ARG A 254 125.46 77.37 -32.61
CA ARG A 254 126.62 78.26 -32.40
C ARG A 254 127.92 77.62 -32.90
N LYS A 255 128.19 76.36 -32.53
CA LYS A 255 129.36 75.60 -33.03
C LYS A 255 129.35 75.43 -34.55
N PHE A 256 128.19 75.15 -35.14
CA PHE A 256 128.03 75.01 -36.58
C PHE A 256 128.35 76.30 -37.33
N HIS A 257 127.95 77.47 -36.81
CA HIS A 257 128.35 78.76 -37.36
C HIS A 257 129.87 79.01 -37.31
N GLU A 258 130.56 78.63 -36.23
CA GLU A 258 132.03 78.73 -36.16
C GLU A 258 132.74 77.83 -37.18
N VAL A 259 132.27 76.59 -37.36
CA VAL A 259 132.80 75.65 -38.35
C VAL A 259 132.57 76.17 -39.77
N ASN A 260 131.37 76.66 -40.08
CA ASN A 260 131.02 77.22 -41.38
C ASN A 260 131.86 78.47 -41.72
N LYS A 261 132.18 79.31 -40.73
CA LYS A 261 133.11 80.44 -40.92
C LYS A 261 134.51 79.96 -41.34
N LYS A 262 135.09 79.00 -40.63
CA LYS A 262 136.41 78.41 -40.95
C LYS A 262 136.41 77.73 -42.33
N ALA A 263 135.32 77.03 -42.67
CA ALA A 263 135.15 76.38 -43.97
C ALA A 263 135.14 77.39 -45.14
N LYS A 264 134.55 78.59 -44.97
CA LYS A 264 134.60 79.66 -45.98
C LYS A 264 136.02 80.19 -46.18
N GLU A 265 136.79 80.35 -45.09
CA GLU A 265 138.19 80.79 -45.14
C GLU A 265 139.09 79.77 -45.85
N GLN A 266 138.81 78.46 -45.73
CA GLN A 266 139.49 77.41 -46.51
C GLN A 266 139.02 77.33 -47.96
N ASN A 267 137.71 77.41 -48.22
CA ASN A 267 137.18 77.33 -49.59
C ASN A 267 137.67 78.49 -50.48
N MET A 268 137.91 79.67 -49.91
CA MET A 268 138.53 80.79 -50.63
C MET A 268 139.98 80.49 -51.08
N ARG A 269 140.74 79.69 -50.31
CA ARG A 269 142.07 79.22 -50.72
C ARG A 269 141.97 78.17 -51.83
N ASN A 270 141.03 77.24 -51.71
CA ASN A 270 140.81 76.20 -52.72
C ASN A 270 140.32 76.77 -54.06
N TYR A 271 139.48 77.81 -54.05
CA TYR A 271 138.97 78.44 -55.27
C TYR A 271 140.07 79.09 -56.11
N LEU A 272 141.10 79.68 -55.46
CA LEU A 272 142.26 80.23 -56.16
C LEU A 272 143.02 79.15 -56.95
N SER A 273 143.09 77.92 -56.43
CA SER A 273 143.74 76.80 -57.13
C SER A 273 142.85 76.11 -58.17
N TYR A 274 141.54 75.97 -57.92
CA TYR A 274 140.62 75.39 -58.91
C TYR A 274 140.51 76.20 -60.22
N LEU A 275 140.80 77.50 -60.18
CA LEU A 275 140.92 78.34 -61.39
C LEU A 275 142.09 77.92 -62.29
N GLU A 276 143.09 77.24 -61.75
CA GLU A 276 144.23 76.67 -62.48
C GLU A 276 143.79 75.39 -63.22
N ASP A 277 143.16 74.45 -62.49
CA ASP A 277 142.68 73.15 -62.99
C ASP A 277 141.59 73.24 -64.07
N ARG A 278 140.60 74.12 -63.91
CA ARG A 278 139.37 74.09 -64.74
C ARG A 278 139.63 74.28 -66.24
N ASN A 279 140.79 74.82 -66.61
CA ASN A 279 141.17 75.05 -68.00
C ASN A 279 141.50 73.73 -68.75
N PHE A 280 141.57 72.60 -68.05
CA PHE A 280 142.02 71.30 -68.60
C PHE A 280 140.89 70.39 -69.15
N LEU A 281 139.70 70.39 -68.52
CA LEU A 281 138.81 69.21 -68.54
C LEU A 281 137.70 69.18 -69.63
N LYS A 282 137.50 70.25 -70.39
CA LYS A 282 136.19 70.55 -71.04
C LYS A 282 135.92 69.84 -72.39
N ALA A 283 136.37 68.60 -72.58
CA ALA A 283 136.66 68.05 -73.92
C ALA A 283 136.05 66.68 -74.33
N LEU A 284 135.15 66.03 -73.55
CA LEU A 284 135.06 64.54 -73.58
C LEU A 284 133.68 63.82 -73.84
N GLU A 285 132.51 64.42 -73.66
CA GLU A 285 131.24 63.68 -73.35
C GLU A 285 130.26 63.37 -74.54
N LYS A 286 128.94 63.12 -74.29
CA LYS A 286 127.72 63.33 -75.19
C LYS A 286 127.04 62.12 -75.96
N GLN A 287 126.08 61.33 -75.36
CA GLN A 287 125.39 60.10 -75.97
C GLN A 287 123.82 59.80 -75.77
N ASN A 288 123.34 58.62 -75.26
CA ASN A 288 122.16 57.76 -75.73
C ASN A 288 120.96 57.41 -74.73
N GLN A 289 119.78 56.79 -75.14
CA GLN A 289 118.52 56.76 -74.27
C GLN A 289 117.23 55.80 -74.29
N GLU A 290 116.87 54.81 -75.17
CA GLU A 290 115.41 54.38 -75.43
C GLU A 290 114.77 53.02 -74.84
N ALA A 291 113.44 52.70 -75.04
CA ALA A 291 112.60 51.62 -74.35
C ALA A 291 111.29 51.00 -75.07
N GLU A 292 110.34 50.26 -74.37
CA GLU A 292 109.23 49.34 -74.88
C GLU A 292 107.76 49.41 -74.24
N ASP A 293 106.71 48.63 -74.69
CA ASP A 293 105.23 48.71 -74.29
C ASP A 293 104.25 47.43 -74.47
N GLU A 294 102.96 47.49 -74.05
CA GLU A 294 101.66 46.71 -74.31
C GLU A 294 101.38 45.30 -73.67
N LYS A 295 100.10 44.84 -73.51
CA LYS A 295 99.49 43.46 -73.83
C LYS A 295 98.09 43.05 -73.19
N ILE A 296 97.07 42.64 -74.01
CA ILE A 296 95.94 41.63 -73.78
C ILE A 296 94.58 42.00 -73.05
N ARG A 297 93.40 41.39 -73.40
CA ARG A 297 92.03 41.93 -73.05
C ARG A 297 90.65 41.13 -73.07
N LEU A 298 90.45 39.79 -72.95
CA LEU A 298 89.11 39.11 -73.25
C LEU A 298 88.57 37.99 -72.28
N PHE A 299 87.22 37.74 -72.18
CA PHE A 299 86.64 36.53 -71.45
C PHE A 299 85.17 35.93 -71.65
N ILE A 300 84.04 36.63 -71.46
CA ILE A 300 83.08 36.31 -70.32
C ILE A 300 81.68 35.56 -70.42
N LEU A 301 81.08 35.16 -71.57
CA LEU A 301 79.60 35.28 -71.81
C LEU A 301 78.50 34.18 -71.44
N ALA A 302 78.74 33.05 -70.76
CA ALA A 302 77.93 31.81 -71.04
C ALA A 302 76.63 31.38 -70.25
N LYS A 303 76.20 31.97 -69.11
CA LYS A 303 75.56 31.17 -68.01
C LYS A 303 74.01 31.10 -67.82
N LYS A 304 73.11 31.51 -68.76
CA LYS A 304 71.75 32.01 -68.37
C LYS A 304 70.45 31.22 -68.74
N LYS A 305 70.46 29.95 -69.21
CA LYS A 305 69.32 29.35 -69.98
C LYS A 305 68.46 28.23 -69.35
N MET A 306 68.50 27.95 -68.03
CA MET A 306 68.06 26.66 -67.46
C MET A 306 66.77 26.61 -66.57
N ALA A 307 66.01 27.70 -66.40
CA ALA A 307 65.07 27.81 -65.26
C ALA A 307 63.60 27.38 -65.46
N ASN A 308 63.05 27.36 -66.69
CA ASN A 308 61.60 27.57 -66.89
C ASN A 308 60.70 26.30 -66.98
N LEU A 309 61.13 25.11 -66.55
CA LEU A 309 60.44 23.83 -66.84
C LEU A 309 59.76 23.15 -65.62
N LYS A 310 59.29 23.90 -64.62
CA LYS A 310 58.82 23.32 -63.34
C LYS A 310 57.38 23.63 -62.89
N LEU A 311 56.61 24.46 -63.60
CA LEU A 311 55.38 25.04 -63.04
C LEU A 311 54.09 24.25 -63.36
N ASP A 312 54.03 23.52 -64.48
CA ASP A 312 52.77 23.14 -65.12
C ASP A 312 52.14 21.81 -64.64
N LYS A 313 52.40 21.37 -63.39
CA LYS A 313 52.10 19.97 -62.98
C LYS A 313 51.24 19.76 -61.72
N GLU A 314 50.76 20.81 -61.07
CA GLU A 314 50.04 20.69 -59.78
C GLU A 314 48.50 20.82 -59.87
N ILE A 315 47.94 21.22 -61.03
CA ILE A 315 46.52 21.62 -61.15
C ILE A 315 45.53 20.44 -61.30
N GLU A 316 46.00 19.23 -61.64
CA GLU A 316 45.13 18.10 -62.01
C GLU A 316 44.43 17.40 -60.80
N ILE A 317 44.91 17.60 -59.57
CA ILE A 317 44.62 16.71 -58.43
C ILE A 317 43.27 16.99 -57.73
N GLU A 318 42.71 18.20 -57.83
CA GLU A 318 41.60 18.64 -56.95
C GLU A 318 40.18 18.20 -57.37
N ARG A 319 39.99 17.45 -58.46
CA ARG A 319 38.64 17.22 -59.05
C ARG A 319 37.90 15.93 -58.65
N GLU A 320 38.56 14.91 -58.10
CA GLU A 320 37.92 13.58 -57.95
C GLU A 320 37.14 13.36 -56.64
N VAL A 321 37.43 14.13 -55.59
CA VAL A 321 36.96 13.84 -54.21
C VAL A 321 35.43 13.97 -54.03
N GLN A 322 34.76 14.79 -54.84
CA GLN A 322 33.41 15.29 -54.52
C GLN A 322 32.22 14.44 -55.03
N LYS A 323 32.44 13.18 -55.47
CA LYS A 323 31.38 12.37 -56.12
C LYS A 323 30.96 11.06 -55.42
N HIS A 324 31.59 10.68 -54.30
CA HIS A 324 31.41 9.31 -53.77
C HIS A 324 30.32 9.13 -52.68
N ARG A 325 29.89 10.17 -51.95
CA ARG A 325 29.18 9.96 -50.67
C ARG A 325 27.71 9.57 -50.74
N ASP A 326 26.83 10.41 -51.27
CA ASP A 326 25.40 10.35 -50.89
C ASP A 326 24.50 9.69 -51.95
N ASN A 327 24.78 8.42 -52.27
CA ASN A 327 24.00 7.63 -53.25
C ASN A 327 23.59 6.22 -52.74
N ILE A 328 23.58 6.00 -51.42
CA ILE A 328 23.23 4.71 -50.79
C ILE A 328 22.22 4.93 -49.66
N GLY A 329 20.97 5.20 -50.04
CA GLY A 329 19.83 5.49 -49.16
C GLY A 329 18.49 5.40 -49.90
N ALA A 330 18.34 4.42 -50.80
CA ALA A 330 17.80 3.10 -50.44
C ALA A 330 16.34 3.20 -49.94
N HIS A 331 15.35 3.13 -50.84
CA HIS A 331 14.79 1.85 -51.30
C HIS A 331 14.06 1.05 -50.20
N LEU A 332 13.18 1.70 -49.43
CA LEU A 332 12.39 1.02 -48.38
C LEU A 332 10.93 1.55 -48.22
N SER A 333 10.30 1.94 -49.34
CA SER A 333 8.87 2.31 -49.37
C SER A 333 8.12 1.87 -50.64
N SER A 334 8.74 1.05 -51.51
CA SER A 334 8.18 0.65 -52.81
C SER A 334 7.27 -0.59 -52.76
N GLN A 335 6.57 -0.84 -51.64
CA GLN A 335 5.81 -2.09 -51.47
C GLN A 335 4.60 -2.03 -50.52
N LEU A 336 3.63 -1.16 -50.85
CA LEU A 336 2.24 -1.27 -50.38
C LEU A 336 1.29 -1.10 -51.58
N LYS A 337 1.13 -2.19 -52.36
CA LYS A 337 0.35 -2.24 -53.60
C LYS A 337 -1.04 -2.85 -53.38
N GLN A 338 -2.08 -2.14 -53.86
CA GLN A 338 -3.31 -2.70 -54.49
C GLN A 338 -4.24 -3.62 -53.64
N LYS A 339 -5.45 -4.02 -54.08
CA LYS A 339 -6.67 -3.26 -54.50
C LYS A 339 -7.84 -4.25 -54.83
N LEU A 340 -9.05 -4.00 -54.30
CA LEU A 340 -10.41 -4.27 -54.85
C LEU A 340 -11.05 -5.70 -54.95
N ASP A 341 -12.12 -5.92 -54.17
CA ASP A 341 -13.58 -6.12 -54.51
C ASP A 341 -14.25 -7.37 -55.21
N ASN A 342 -15.47 -7.69 -54.70
CA ASN A 342 -16.74 -8.19 -55.35
C ASN A 342 -17.23 -9.69 -55.33
N GLU A 343 -18.50 -9.91 -55.77
CA GLU A 343 -19.52 -10.89 -55.26
C GLU A 343 -20.03 -11.99 -56.27
N ASP A 344 -20.99 -12.85 -55.83
CA ASP A 344 -21.47 -14.13 -56.43
C ASP A 344 -23.01 -14.21 -56.74
N THR A 345 -23.52 -15.25 -57.46
CA THR A 345 -24.94 -15.36 -57.92
C THR A 345 -25.62 -16.76 -58.04
N THR A 346 -26.97 -16.82 -57.86
CA THR A 346 -28.03 -17.77 -58.39
C THR A 346 -28.16 -19.27 -58.02
N ILE A 347 -29.42 -19.73 -57.79
CA ILE A 347 -30.07 -21.03 -58.21
C ILE A 347 -31.51 -21.19 -57.59
N ALA A 348 -32.51 -21.71 -58.35
CA ALA A 348 -33.65 -22.60 -57.94
C ALA A 348 -34.99 -22.41 -58.71
N ASN A 349 -35.58 -23.48 -59.31
CA ASN A 349 -37.03 -23.68 -59.67
C ASN A 349 -37.29 -24.93 -60.57
N ALA A 350 -38.29 -25.82 -60.30
CA ALA A 350 -38.88 -26.80 -61.26
C ALA A 350 -40.07 -27.69 -60.73
N VAL A 351 -40.82 -28.34 -61.65
CA VAL A 351 -41.69 -29.58 -61.56
C VAL A 351 -43.21 -29.47 -61.25
N ALA A 352 -44.04 -30.24 -62.00
CA ALA A 352 -45.47 -30.60 -61.80
C ALA A 352 -45.90 -31.85 -62.67
N LEU A 353 -47.02 -32.56 -62.37
CA LEU A 353 -47.89 -33.48 -63.20
C LEU A 353 -48.51 -34.69 -62.43
N LEU A 354 -49.83 -35.03 -62.61
CA LEU A 354 -50.48 -36.40 -62.66
C LEU A 354 -52.05 -36.38 -62.45
N GLU A 355 -52.90 -36.94 -63.36
CA GLU A 355 -54.34 -37.31 -63.09
C GLU A 355 -55.06 -38.14 -64.23
N GLU A 356 -56.30 -38.65 -63.99
CA GLU A 356 -57.32 -39.37 -64.86
C GLU A 356 -57.48 -40.93 -64.88
N LYS A 357 -58.74 -41.44 -64.66
CA LYS A 357 -59.46 -42.67 -65.21
C LYS A 357 -60.53 -43.29 -64.27
N THR A 358 -61.82 -43.47 -64.67
CA THR A 358 -62.81 -44.56 -64.27
C THR A 358 -64.29 -44.30 -64.69
N GLN A 359 -65.08 -45.30 -65.18
CA GLN A 359 -66.59 -45.41 -65.11
C GLN A 359 -67.20 -46.57 -65.96
N ARG A 360 -68.40 -47.13 -65.61
CA ARG A 360 -69.50 -47.58 -66.54
C ARG A 360 -70.85 -48.21 -66.01
N GLU A 361 -70.85 -49.36 -65.31
CA GLU A 361 -71.95 -50.38 -65.35
C GLU A 361 -73.20 -50.22 -64.41
N LEU A 362 -74.35 -50.94 -64.64
CA LEU A 362 -75.56 -50.83 -63.76
C LEU A 362 -76.72 -51.91 -63.76
N ARG A 363 -77.22 -52.38 -64.93
CA ARG A 363 -78.69 -52.38 -65.25
C ARG A 363 -79.66 -53.54 -64.86
N GLU A 364 -79.24 -54.80 -64.86
CA GLU A 364 -80.02 -56.01 -65.25
C GLU A 364 -81.19 -56.52 -64.34
N LYS A 365 -82.32 -55.79 -64.15
CA LYS A 365 -83.11 -55.95 -62.88
C LYS A 365 -84.67 -56.12 -62.83
N GLU A 366 -85.46 -56.06 -63.89
CA GLU A 366 -86.86 -55.56 -63.73
C GLU A 366 -88.04 -56.54 -63.46
N GLU A 367 -88.10 -57.78 -63.99
CA GLU A 367 -89.40 -58.50 -64.12
C GLU A 367 -89.96 -59.24 -62.89
N LYS A 368 -89.25 -59.39 -61.77
CA LYS A 368 -89.66 -60.23 -60.61
C LYS A 368 -90.83 -59.68 -59.77
N LEU A 369 -91.69 -58.83 -60.33
CA LEU A 369 -92.31 -57.72 -59.60
C LEU A 369 -93.83 -57.82 -59.37
N LYS A 370 -94.53 -58.81 -59.95
CA LYS A 370 -96.01 -58.84 -59.99
C LYS A 370 -96.72 -59.88 -59.13
N ALA A 371 -96.16 -61.08 -58.92
CA ALA A 371 -96.84 -62.14 -58.18
C ALA A 371 -96.98 -61.79 -56.69
N ASP A 372 -95.94 -61.17 -56.13
CA ASP A 372 -95.86 -60.67 -54.76
C ASP A 372 -97.04 -59.78 -54.37
N LEU A 373 -97.57 -58.99 -55.32
CA LEU A 373 -98.47 -57.86 -55.09
C LEU A 373 -99.82 -58.22 -54.42
N LYS A 374 -100.29 -59.48 -54.50
CA LYS A 374 -101.54 -59.90 -53.84
C LYS A 374 -101.34 -60.53 -52.47
N ALA A 375 -100.31 -61.35 -52.27
CA ALA A 375 -99.93 -61.80 -50.93
C ALA A 375 -99.53 -60.61 -50.04
N ILE A 376 -99.01 -59.56 -50.67
CA ILE A 376 -98.77 -58.25 -50.07
C ILE A 376 -100.05 -57.56 -49.57
N GLU A 377 -101.26 -57.82 -50.08
CA GLU A 377 -102.45 -56.99 -49.77
C GLU A 377 -103.19 -57.38 -48.49
N ASP A 378 -103.49 -58.66 -48.26
CA ASP A 378 -104.07 -59.08 -46.98
C ASP A 378 -103.05 -58.92 -45.84
N HIS A 379 -101.77 -59.19 -46.15
CA HIS A 379 -100.65 -58.84 -45.29
C HIS A 379 -100.58 -57.32 -45.04
N ARG A 380 -100.83 -56.45 -46.04
CA ARG A 380 -100.94 -55.00 -45.84
C ARG A 380 -102.05 -54.66 -44.85
N ILE A 381 -103.22 -55.28 -44.91
CA ILE A 381 -104.34 -54.93 -44.01
C ILE A 381 -104.05 -55.31 -42.56
N GLU A 382 -103.51 -56.51 -42.30
CA GLU A 382 -103.16 -56.89 -40.92
C GLU A 382 -101.91 -56.12 -40.43
N MET A 383 -100.91 -55.93 -41.30
CA MET A 383 -99.77 -55.05 -41.00
C MET A 383 -100.19 -53.59 -40.84
N LEU A 384 -101.29 -53.11 -41.44
CA LEU A 384 -101.78 -51.74 -41.23
C LEU A 384 -102.37 -51.60 -39.83
N LYS A 385 -103.14 -52.57 -39.34
CA LYS A 385 -103.63 -52.57 -37.96
C LYS A 385 -102.50 -52.71 -36.95
N ARG A 386 -101.60 -53.68 -37.16
CA ARG A 386 -100.40 -53.86 -36.34
C ARG A 386 -99.55 -52.59 -36.34
N LYS A 387 -99.30 -51.97 -37.50
CA LYS A 387 -98.62 -50.66 -37.61
C LYS A 387 -99.39 -49.51 -36.99
N GLU A 388 -100.72 -49.54 -36.90
CA GLU A 388 -101.47 -48.48 -36.22
C GLU A 388 -101.33 -48.59 -34.70
N GLU A 389 -101.26 -49.80 -34.16
CA GLU A 389 -100.98 -50.08 -32.75
C GLU A 389 -99.51 -49.83 -32.41
N GLU A 390 -98.57 -50.34 -33.22
CA GLU A 390 -97.15 -50.01 -33.16
C GLU A 390 -96.94 -48.49 -33.26
N ALA A 391 -97.58 -47.78 -34.19
CA ALA A 391 -97.46 -46.32 -34.30
C ALA A 391 -98.13 -45.55 -33.14
N LYS A 392 -99.10 -46.14 -32.43
CA LYS A 392 -99.63 -45.57 -31.17
C LYS A 392 -98.62 -45.76 -30.04
N GLU A 393 -98.04 -46.95 -29.93
CA GLU A 393 -96.96 -47.22 -28.99
C GLU A 393 -95.70 -46.38 -29.29
N GLU A 394 -95.29 -46.22 -30.54
CA GLU A 394 -94.17 -45.38 -30.96
C GLU A 394 -94.44 -43.91 -30.68
N LYS A 395 -95.67 -43.42 -30.81
CA LYS A 395 -96.04 -42.07 -30.36
C LYS A 395 -95.91 -41.93 -28.85
N ILE A 396 -96.32 -42.92 -28.07
CA ILE A 396 -96.20 -42.89 -26.60
C ILE A 396 -94.72 -42.99 -26.17
N LYS A 397 -93.97 -43.96 -26.71
CA LYS A 397 -92.52 -44.14 -26.51
C LYS A 397 -91.73 -42.91 -26.97
N GLY A 398 -92.14 -42.29 -28.09
CA GLY A 398 -91.56 -41.07 -28.62
C GLY A 398 -91.85 -39.83 -27.77
N LEU A 399 -93.06 -39.70 -27.21
CA LEU A 399 -93.38 -38.65 -26.23
C LEU A 399 -92.62 -38.85 -24.92
N GLN A 400 -92.49 -40.09 -24.44
CA GLN A 400 -91.66 -40.44 -23.28
C GLN A 400 -90.18 -40.15 -23.53
N ALA A 401 -89.65 -40.50 -24.72
CA ALA A 401 -88.29 -40.20 -25.12
C ALA A 401 -88.05 -38.68 -25.24
N LEU A 402 -88.97 -37.93 -25.84
CA LEU A 402 -88.90 -36.46 -25.91
C LEU A 402 -88.91 -35.83 -24.52
N TYR A 403 -89.74 -36.34 -23.60
CA TYR A 403 -89.77 -35.89 -22.21
C TYR A 403 -88.46 -36.22 -21.47
N ALA A 404 -87.91 -37.42 -21.65
CA ALA A 404 -86.62 -37.82 -21.10
C ALA A 404 -85.46 -36.98 -21.66
N ILE A 405 -85.45 -36.70 -22.96
CA ILE A 405 -84.49 -35.80 -23.61
C ILE A 405 -84.60 -34.38 -23.03
N LYS A 406 -85.83 -33.87 -22.84
CA LYS A 406 -86.06 -32.55 -22.23
C LYS A 406 -85.60 -32.48 -20.78
N GLN A 407 -85.79 -33.54 -20.00
CA GLN A 407 -85.25 -33.62 -18.63
C GLN A 407 -83.72 -33.72 -18.63
N ALA A 408 -83.14 -34.52 -19.51
CA ALA A 408 -81.69 -34.65 -19.65
C ALA A 408 -81.02 -33.32 -20.09
N ASP A 409 -81.63 -32.58 -21.01
CA ASP A 409 -81.18 -31.25 -21.43
C ASP A 409 -81.28 -30.23 -20.27
N GLN A 410 -82.36 -30.24 -19.49
CA GLN A 410 -82.48 -29.38 -18.31
C GLN A 410 -81.39 -29.69 -17.26
N VAL A 411 -81.08 -30.96 -17.02
CA VAL A 411 -80.00 -31.40 -16.12
C VAL A 411 -78.61 -31.05 -16.68
N PHE A 412 -78.40 -31.24 -17.99
CA PHE A 412 -77.16 -30.86 -18.67
C PHE A 412 -76.92 -29.34 -18.58
N MET A 413 -77.93 -28.53 -18.90
CA MET A 413 -77.86 -27.07 -18.82
C MET A 413 -77.74 -26.54 -17.39
N PHE A 414 -78.20 -27.29 -16.39
CA PHE A 414 -77.90 -27.01 -14.97
C PHE A 414 -76.42 -27.27 -14.66
N HIS A 415 -75.89 -28.44 -15.01
CA HIS A 415 -74.48 -28.78 -14.77
C HIS A 415 -73.49 -27.93 -15.58
N GLU A 416 -73.81 -27.50 -16.80
CA GLU A 416 -72.94 -26.55 -17.53
C GLU A 416 -72.90 -25.18 -16.83
N LYS A 417 -74.04 -24.66 -16.35
CA LYS A 417 -74.06 -23.44 -15.51
C LYS A 417 -73.26 -23.63 -14.22
N GLU A 418 -73.30 -24.82 -13.63
CA GLU A 418 -72.52 -25.16 -12.45
C GLU A 418 -71.01 -25.22 -12.75
N LYS A 419 -70.58 -25.86 -13.84
CA LYS A 419 -69.18 -25.88 -14.32
C LYS A 419 -68.66 -24.49 -14.66
N VAL A 420 -69.50 -23.60 -15.21
CA VAL A 420 -69.14 -22.20 -15.46
C VAL A 420 -68.90 -21.48 -14.12
N LYS A 421 -69.83 -21.58 -13.16
CA LYS A 421 -69.66 -20.99 -11.81
C LYS A 421 -68.41 -21.49 -11.10
N ARG A 422 -68.16 -22.81 -11.10
CA ARG A 422 -66.94 -23.41 -10.48
C ARG A 422 -65.68 -22.83 -11.11
N ARG A 423 -65.60 -22.74 -12.45
CA ARG A 423 -64.45 -22.11 -13.15
C ARG A 423 -64.31 -20.61 -12.86
N GLU A 424 -65.41 -19.87 -12.72
CA GLU A 424 -65.36 -18.47 -12.30
C GLU A 424 -64.83 -18.32 -10.86
N GLU A 425 -65.24 -19.18 -9.94
CA GLU A 425 -64.74 -19.18 -8.56
C GLU A 425 -63.27 -19.60 -8.47
N GLU A 426 -62.86 -20.61 -9.23
CA GLU A 426 -61.45 -21.04 -9.36
C GLU A 426 -60.58 -19.92 -9.95
N SER A 427 -61.09 -19.20 -10.96
CA SER A 427 -60.43 -18.02 -11.53
C SER A 427 -60.30 -16.88 -10.51
N LYS A 428 -61.37 -16.57 -9.76
CA LYS A 428 -61.36 -15.57 -8.67
C LYS A 428 -60.35 -15.93 -7.56
N LYS A 429 -60.36 -17.19 -7.09
CA LYS A 429 -59.38 -17.70 -6.10
C LYS A 429 -57.94 -17.60 -6.62
N THR A 430 -57.72 -17.90 -7.90
CA THR A 430 -56.40 -17.76 -8.56
C THR A 430 -55.97 -16.30 -8.66
N GLN A 431 -56.88 -15.39 -9.00
CA GLN A 431 -56.65 -13.95 -9.04
C GLN A 431 -56.33 -13.39 -7.64
N GLU A 432 -57.05 -13.80 -6.61
CA GLU A 432 -56.78 -13.44 -5.21
C GLU A 432 -55.38 -13.88 -4.76
N VAL A 433 -55.00 -15.12 -5.05
CA VAL A 433 -53.65 -15.64 -4.78
C VAL A 433 -52.57 -14.84 -5.53
N HIS A 434 -52.79 -14.47 -6.79
CA HIS A 434 -51.86 -13.62 -7.53
C HIS A 434 -51.77 -12.19 -6.96
N ILE A 435 -52.88 -11.61 -6.49
CA ILE A 435 -52.88 -10.31 -5.81
C ILE A 435 -52.08 -10.38 -4.50
N GLN A 436 -52.26 -11.44 -3.71
CA GLN A 436 -51.47 -11.70 -2.49
C GLN A 436 -49.99 -11.87 -2.81
N GLN A 437 -49.62 -12.64 -3.85
CA GLN A 437 -48.24 -12.81 -4.30
C GLN A 437 -47.61 -11.49 -4.78
N MET A 438 -48.36 -10.63 -5.48
CA MET A 438 -47.88 -9.30 -5.88
C MET A 438 -47.68 -8.38 -4.65
N ALA A 439 -48.60 -8.41 -3.69
CA ALA A 439 -48.47 -7.66 -2.45
C ALA A 439 -47.24 -8.13 -1.64
N GLU A 440 -47.06 -9.44 -1.46
CA GLU A 440 -45.86 -10.00 -0.82
C GLU A 440 -44.56 -9.56 -1.51
N ARG A 441 -44.48 -9.69 -2.84
CA ARG A 441 -43.28 -9.30 -3.61
C ARG A 441 -42.97 -7.81 -3.44
N LYS A 442 -44.00 -6.96 -3.41
CA LYS A 442 -43.85 -5.52 -3.15
C LYS A 442 -43.37 -5.26 -1.71
N CYS A 443 -43.94 -5.93 -0.71
CA CYS A 443 -43.51 -5.81 0.69
C CYS A 443 -42.08 -6.32 0.90
N LYS A 444 -41.71 -7.45 0.29
CA LYS A 444 -40.35 -8.01 0.30
C LYS A 444 -39.35 -7.02 -0.31
N SER A 445 -39.62 -6.48 -1.50
CA SER A 445 -38.75 -5.45 -2.11
C SER A 445 -38.64 -4.14 -1.33
N ILE A 446 -39.71 -3.71 -0.63
CA ILE A 446 -39.65 -2.56 0.28
C ILE A 446 -38.80 -2.89 1.52
N ASN A 447 -38.96 -4.07 2.10
CA ASN A 447 -38.19 -4.51 3.26
C ASN A 447 -36.70 -4.72 2.92
N GLU A 448 -36.38 -5.25 1.75
CA GLU A 448 -35.02 -5.36 1.21
C GLU A 448 -34.36 -3.97 1.07
N LYS A 449 -35.05 -3.00 0.46
CA LYS A 449 -34.57 -1.61 0.36
C LYS A 449 -34.38 -0.97 1.73
N ASN A 450 -35.32 -1.18 2.66
CA ASN A 450 -35.21 -0.68 4.03
C ASN A 450 -34.08 -1.36 4.81
N ALA A 451 -33.74 -2.62 4.52
CA ALA A 451 -32.60 -3.32 5.12
C ALA A 451 -31.28 -2.79 4.57
N VAL A 452 -31.17 -2.57 3.25
CA VAL A 452 -30.00 -1.93 2.63
C VAL A 452 -29.80 -0.51 3.19
N LEU A 453 -30.86 0.30 3.28
CA LEU A 453 -30.80 1.66 3.85
C LEU A 453 -30.48 1.70 5.36
N LYS A 454 -30.72 0.61 6.10
CA LYS A 454 -30.26 0.47 7.50
C LYS A 454 -28.77 0.11 7.54
N TYR A 455 -28.37 -0.91 6.77
CA TYR A 455 -26.99 -1.35 6.67
C TYR A 455 -26.05 -0.24 6.15
N GLU A 456 -26.50 0.59 5.19
CA GLU A 456 -25.75 1.77 4.76
C GLU A 456 -25.54 2.76 5.92
N LYS A 457 -26.58 3.05 6.72
CA LYS A 457 -26.46 3.94 7.89
C LYS A 457 -25.56 3.35 8.98
N GLU A 458 -25.71 2.07 9.28
CA GLU A 458 -24.87 1.36 10.25
C GLU A 458 -23.38 1.43 9.84
N ASN A 459 -23.07 1.33 8.53
CA ASN A 459 -21.71 1.54 8.02
C ASN A 459 -21.28 3.01 8.03
N ASP A 460 -22.15 3.95 7.68
CA ASP A 460 -21.84 5.39 7.72
C ASP A 460 -21.58 5.87 9.18
N GLU A 461 -22.28 5.30 10.16
CA GLU A 461 -22.05 5.47 11.60
C GLU A 461 -20.72 4.83 12.06
N ILE A 462 -20.40 3.62 11.60
CA ILE A 462 -19.10 2.97 11.86
C ILE A 462 -17.96 3.83 11.30
N HIS A 463 -18.07 4.30 10.06
CA HIS A 463 -17.05 5.15 9.44
C HIS A 463 -16.91 6.52 10.14
N ALA A 464 -18.00 7.12 10.65
CA ALA A 464 -17.90 8.30 11.50
C ALA A 464 -17.09 8.02 12.78
N LEU A 465 -17.37 6.91 13.45
CA LEU A 465 -16.63 6.48 14.65
C LEU A 465 -15.18 6.06 14.36
N GLU A 466 -14.85 5.60 13.15
CA GLU A 466 -13.47 5.36 12.71
C GLU A 466 -12.75 6.69 12.40
N GLU A 467 -13.44 7.63 11.76
CA GLU A 467 -12.92 8.95 11.41
C GLU A 467 -12.60 9.79 12.65
N GLU A 468 -13.47 9.79 13.67
CA GLU A 468 -13.20 10.46 14.95
C GLU A 468 -11.89 9.97 15.60
N LYS A 469 -11.74 8.64 15.73
CA LYS A 469 -10.52 8.00 16.27
C LYS A 469 -9.29 8.30 15.41
N PHE A 470 -9.44 8.34 14.09
CA PHE A 470 -8.36 8.74 13.19
C PHE A 470 -7.97 10.21 13.41
N GLN A 471 -8.93 11.12 13.57
CA GLN A 471 -8.65 12.54 13.79
C GLN A 471 -8.04 12.81 15.17
N GLU A 472 -8.42 12.07 16.22
CA GLU A 472 -7.73 12.11 17.52
C GLU A 472 -6.27 11.68 17.40
N TYR A 473 -6.01 10.51 16.80
CA TYR A 473 -4.66 10.03 16.52
C TYR A 473 -3.85 11.03 15.66
N ALA A 474 -4.46 11.59 14.61
CA ALA A 474 -3.81 12.54 13.72
C ALA A 474 -3.43 13.83 14.44
N LYS A 475 -4.30 14.38 15.30
CA LYS A 475 -3.99 15.53 16.17
C LYS A 475 -2.81 15.23 17.09
N HIS A 476 -2.81 14.09 17.79
CA HIS A 476 -1.70 13.72 18.67
C HIS A 476 -0.36 13.59 17.93
N VAL A 477 -0.35 13.03 16.72
CA VAL A 477 0.87 12.96 15.89
C VAL A 477 1.30 14.34 15.40
N ILE A 478 0.39 15.17 14.90
CA ILE A 478 0.67 16.55 14.46
C ILE A 478 1.25 17.37 15.63
N ASP A 479 0.64 17.32 16.81
CA ASP A 479 1.14 17.97 18.03
C ASP A 479 2.55 17.51 18.40
N SER A 480 2.85 16.21 18.24
CA SER A 480 4.18 15.66 18.52
C SER A 480 5.24 16.18 17.55
N VAL A 481 4.92 16.33 16.26
CA VAL A 481 5.82 16.86 15.23
C VAL A 481 6.03 18.37 15.41
N ILE A 482 4.98 19.11 15.76
CA ILE A 482 5.09 20.54 16.11
C ILE A 482 5.99 20.73 17.34
N LYS A 483 5.82 19.92 18.39
CA LYS A 483 6.69 19.93 19.59
C LYS A 483 8.14 19.54 19.26
N ALA A 484 8.36 18.71 18.24
CA ALA A 484 9.68 18.35 17.73
C ALA A 484 10.27 19.36 16.73
N GLY A 485 9.59 20.48 16.45
CA GLY A 485 10.04 21.52 15.51
C GLY A 485 9.98 21.13 14.03
N GLY A 486 9.25 20.07 13.67
CA GLY A 486 9.03 19.67 12.28
C GLY A 486 7.90 20.45 11.60
N ASP A 487 7.90 20.47 10.27
CA ASP A 487 6.80 21.04 9.47
C ASP A 487 5.56 20.12 9.53
N PRO A 488 4.41 20.57 10.07
CA PRO A 488 3.20 19.76 10.11
C PRO A 488 2.41 19.74 8.78
N HIS A 489 2.77 20.56 7.79
CA HIS A 489 1.96 20.76 6.57
C HIS A 489 1.60 19.45 5.83
N PRO A 490 2.51 18.48 5.61
CA PRO A 490 2.18 17.19 5.02
C PRO A 490 1.10 16.42 5.80
N LEU A 491 1.21 16.41 7.13
CA LEU A 491 0.30 15.68 8.03
C LEU A 491 -1.09 16.32 8.07
N VAL A 492 -1.16 17.65 8.17
CA VAL A 492 -2.43 18.40 8.12
C VAL A 492 -3.15 18.13 6.80
N LYS A 493 -2.42 18.17 5.68
CA LYS A 493 -2.94 17.87 4.34
C LYS A 493 -3.43 16.43 4.19
N ALA A 494 -2.76 15.46 4.82
CA ALA A 494 -3.19 14.06 4.83
C ALA A 494 -4.42 13.84 5.74
N ALA A 495 -4.50 14.49 6.90
CA ALA A 495 -5.64 14.39 7.82
C ALA A 495 -6.94 14.94 7.18
N GLN A 496 -6.83 16.01 6.40
CA GLN A 496 -7.93 16.63 5.65
C GLN A 496 -8.36 15.84 4.39
N ALA A 497 -7.68 14.75 4.02
CA ALA A 497 -7.88 14.10 2.73
C ALA A 497 -9.21 13.32 2.58
N GLY A 498 -9.98 13.13 3.66
CA GLY A 498 -11.21 12.34 3.68
C GLY A 498 -11.00 10.81 3.65
N PHE A 499 -12.07 10.04 3.82
CA PHE A 499 -12.06 8.57 3.67
C PHE A 499 -12.28 8.16 2.21
N GLY A 500 -11.70 7.06 1.75
CA GLY A 500 -11.88 6.53 0.39
C GLY A 500 -10.94 7.09 -0.69
N GLY A 501 -10.05 8.03 -0.35
CA GLY A 501 -8.89 8.42 -1.18
C GLY A 501 -9.19 9.18 -2.49
N GLY A 502 -10.46 9.37 -2.85
CA GLY A 502 -10.85 10.07 -4.07
C GLY A 502 -10.60 11.59 -4.02
N ARG A 503 -10.84 12.26 -5.14
CA ARG A 503 -10.64 13.72 -5.28
C ARG A 503 -11.83 14.56 -4.85
N GLY A 504 -13.05 14.02 -4.82
CA GLY A 504 -14.31 14.78 -4.62
C GLY A 504 -14.41 15.64 -3.34
N PRO A 505 -15.56 16.31 -3.09
CA PRO A 505 -15.80 17.00 -1.83
C PRO A 505 -15.92 15.98 -0.69
N VAL A 506 -15.51 16.34 0.53
CA VAL A 506 -15.66 15.48 1.71
C VAL A 506 -17.08 15.62 2.26
N TYR A 507 -17.83 14.51 2.36
CA TYR A 507 -19.17 14.51 2.94
C TYR A 507 -19.12 14.27 4.45
N ALA A 508 -19.24 15.34 5.24
CA ALA A 508 -19.29 15.27 6.70
C ALA A 508 -20.48 14.43 7.21
N GLU A 509 -21.65 14.57 6.59
CA GLU A 509 -22.87 13.81 6.90
C GLU A 509 -22.75 12.30 6.66
N ARG A 510 -21.73 11.86 5.89
CA ARG A 510 -21.53 10.47 5.50
C ARG A 510 -20.12 9.98 5.90
N GLY A 511 -19.84 9.99 7.21
CA GLY A 511 -18.61 9.44 7.79
C GLY A 511 -17.30 10.07 7.29
N GLY A 512 -17.32 11.29 6.72
CA GLY A 512 -16.15 11.90 6.09
C GLY A 512 -15.72 11.24 4.77
N ILE A 513 -16.61 10.48 4.12
CA ILE A 513 -16.34 9.84 2.82
C ILE A 513 -16.10 10.90 1.73
N ARG A 514 -15.09 10.64 0.91
CA ARG A 514 -14.69 11.46 -0.23
C ARG A 514 -14.79 10.64 -1.52
N PRO A 515 -15.83 10.84 -2.34
CA PRO A 515 -16.10 10.01 -3.50
C PRO A 515 -15.09 10.23 -4.63
N SER A 516 -14.75 9.15 -5.34
CA SER A 516 -14.05 9.21 -6.61
C SER A 516 -15.05 9.31 -7.77
N TYR A 517 -15.31 10.52 -8.27
CA TYR A 517 -16.09 10.68 -9.50
C TYR A 517 -15.21 10.33 -10.70
N LYS A 518 -15.61 9.35 -11.49
CA LYS A 518 -14.87 8.92 -12.70
C LYS A 518 -15.54 9.44 -13.96
N VAL A 519 -14.76 9.65 -15.01
CA VAL A 519 -15.28 9.90 -16.36
C VAL A 519 -16.09 8.66 -16.80
N LYS A 520 -17.16 8.86 -17.58
CA LYS A 520 -18.03 7.78 -18.08
C LYS A 520 -17.36 6.91 -19.15
N ASP A 521 -16.24 7.37 -19.70
CA ASP A 521 -15.49 6.74 -20.79
C ASP A 521 -14.66 5.55 -20.30
N SER A 522 -14.23 4.70 -21.24
CA SER A 522 -13.39 3.51 -20.98
C SER A 522 -12.04 3.80 -20.32
N SER A 523 -11.62 5.06 -20.23
CA SER A 523 -10.39 5.48 -19.54
C SER A 523 -10.47 5.31 -18.01
N GLY A 524 -11.66 5.33 -17.42
CA GLY A 524 -11.88 5.18 -15.97
C GLY A 524 -11.19 6.23 -15.09
N VAL A 525 -10.67 7.31 -15.68
CA VAL A 525 -9.89 8.36 -15.01
C VAL A 525 -10.78 9.13 -14.05
N GLU A 526 -10.22 9.53 -12.91
CA GLU A 526 -10.91 10.35 -11.92
C GLU A 526 -10.98 11.82 -12.36
N LEU A 527 -12.17 12.42 -12.24
CA LEU A 527 -12.42 13.82 -12.56
C LEU A 527 -11.61 14.75 -11.64
N PRO A 528 -10.84 15.71 -12.19
CA PRO A 528 -10.07 16.64 -11.36
C PRO A 528 -10.97 17.62 -10.59
N THR A 529 -10.63 17.89 -9.33
CA THR A 529 -11.26 18.96 -8.55
C THR A 529 -10.77 20.34 -8.96
N TYR A 530 -11.34 20.86 -10.05
CA TYR A 530 -11.19 22.25 -10.44
C TYR A 530 -12.10 23.17 -9.61
N GLN A 531 -11.65 23.50 -8.40
CA GLN A 531 -12.07 24.72 -7.69
C GLN A 531 -11.18 25.90 -8.12
N CYS A 532 -11.24 26.24 -9.40
CA CYS A 532 -10.53 27.38 -9.97
C CYS A 532 -11.51 28.54 -10.17
N ASN A 533 -11.18 29.75 -9.72
CA ASN A 533 -12.03 30.92 -9.96
C ASN A 533 -12.25 31.18 -11.46
N THR A 534 -11.28 30.80 -12.30
CA THR A 534 -11.34 30.82 -13.77
C THR A 534 -12.55 30.06 -14.35
N THR A 535 -13.11 29.06 -13.66
CA THR A 535 -14.29 28.32 -14.12
C THR A 535 -15.61 28.79 -13.47
N GLN A 536 -15.60 29.84 -12.64
CA GLN A 536 -16.83 30.43 -12.09
C GLN A 536 -17.72 31.00 -13.21
N GLN A 537 -17.16 31.77 -14.14
CA GLN A 537 -17.88 32.29 -15.31
C GLN A 537 -18.53 31.19 -16.17
N ILE A 538 -17.85 30.04 -16.32
CA ILE A 538 -18.40 28.89 -17.06
C ILE A 538 -19.54 28.24 -16.26
N LYS A 539 -19.42 28.15 -14.93
CA LYS A 539 -20.52 27.67 -14.07
C LYS A 539 -21.72 28.61 -14.14
N GLU A 540 -21.53 29.92 -14.05
CA GLU A 540 -22.62 30.92 -14.15
C GLU A 540 -23.39 30.85 -15.48
N ILE A 541 -22.73 30.46 -16.58
CA ILE A 541 -23.37 30.26 -17.90
C ILE A 541 -24.34 29.04 -17.89
N TYR A 542 -23.93 27.92 -17.28
CA TYR A 542 -24.66 26.66 -17.31
C TYR A 542 -25.56 26.40 -16.10
N ASP A 543 -25.23 26.96 -14.94
CA ASP A 543 -25.88 26.77 -13.64
C ASP A 543 -26.28 28.13 -13.03
N PRO A 544 -27.38 28.74 -13.53
CA PRO A 544 -27.92 29.95 -12.92
C PRO A 544 -28.34 29.67 -11.47
N CYS A 545 -27.69 30.36 -10.52
CA CYS A 545 -27.99 30.26 -9.09
C CYS A 545 -29.43 30.71 -8.74
N ASP A 546 -30.14 31.34 -9.69
CA ASP A 546 -31.58 31.60 -9.63
C ASP A 546 -32.36 30.49 -10.36
N ILE A 547 -33.04 29.64 -9.58
CA ILE A 547 -33.90 28.53 -10.04
C ILE A 547 -34.92 29.00 -11.09
N ASN A 548 -35.40 30.24 -11.02
CA ASN A 548 -36.41 30.78 -11.93
C ASN A 548 -35.83 31.05 -13.34
N GLN A 549 -34.54 31.38 -13.43
CA GLN A 549 -33.83 31.53 -14.71
C GLN A 549 -33.52 30.17 -15.33
N SER A 550 -33.13 29.20 -14.49
CA SER A 550 -32.91 27.80 -14.91
C SER A 550 -34.20 27.16 -15.44
N ARG A 551 -35.34 27.38 -14.76
CA ARG A 551 -36.67 26.99 -15.26
C ARG A 551 -36.99 27.59 -16.62
N LYS A 552 -36.81 28.90 -16.79
CA LYS A 552 -37.04 29.59 -18.08
C LYS A 552 -36.13 29.07 -19.21
N LYS A 553 -34.84 28.83 -18.94
CA LYS A 553 -33.91 28.20 -19.91
C LYS A 553 -34.37 26.81 -20.34
N LEU A 554 -34.99 26.05 -19.44
CA LEU A 554 -35.53 24.71 -19.70
C LEU A 554 -36.97 24.71 -20.24
N GLY A 555 -37.54 25.87 -20.58
CA GLY A 555 -38.88 25.99 -21.14
C GLY A 555 -40.03 25.90 -20.12
N PHE A 556 -39.75 25.85 -18.81
CA PHE A 556 -40.77 25.90 -17.78
C PHE A 556 -41.20 27.36 -17.55
N THR A 557 -42.33 27.74 -18.15
CA THR A 557 -42.93 29.09 -18.07
C THR A 557 -44.02 29.18 -16.99
N TRP A 558 -43.69 28.73 -15.77
CA TRP A 558 -44.57 28.76 -14.59
C TRP A 558 -43.76 29.06 -13.31
#